data_AF-A0A8H7KE42-F1
#
_entry.id   AF-A0A8H7KE42-F1
#
_cell.length_a   1.000
_cell.length_b   1.000
_cell.length_c   1.000
_cell.angle_alpha   90.00
_cell.angle_beta   90.00
_cell.angle_gamma   90.00
#
_symmetry.space_group_name_H-M   'P 1'
#
loop_
_entity.id
_entity.type
_entity.pdbx_description
1 polymer ?
#
loop_
_entity_poly.entity_id
_entity_poly.type
_entity_poly.pdbx_seq_one_letter_code
_entity_poly.pdbx_strand_id
1 'polypeptide(L)'
;MSTPHRSYEIQKNETEKVSIKIAEARCEAENLPLTTWASSFVLSDTLYSLKIDAAKLRGAPQEEFSILELGAGTGLTGLSAAVIWGGNALLTELPGIVPGLQMNIDLNEDMLKAGNIKAACGALDWNSPEVVHISQPDGTTKSVSTKGGFSIILAADTMYTEDHPELLSDSIAKCLRRAPHARAIICHP
;
A
#
# COMPACT_ATOMS: atom_id res chain seq x y z
N MET A 1 22.43 9.93 11.80
CA MET A 1 22.86 8.64 11.22
C MET A 1 21.77 8.19 10.26
N SER A 2 22.11 7.71 9.07
CA SER A 2 21.11 7.21 8.11
C SER A 2 20.42 5.97 8.69
N THR A 3 19.09 5.89 8.60
CA THR A 3 18.34 4.69 9.00
C THR A 3 18.80 3.50 8.15
N PRO A 4 19.20 2.36 8.74
CA PRO A 4 19.51 1.14 8.00
C PRO A 4 18.30 0.71 7.15
N HIS A 5 18.52 0.52 5.85
CA HIS A 5 17.50 0.09 4.90
C HIS A 5 18.12 -0.85 3.86
N ARG A 6 17.26 -1.60 3.18
CA ARG A 6 17.58 -2.43 2.01
C ARG A 6 16.94 -1.83 0.78
N SER A 7 17.57 -2.06 -0.38
CA SER A 7 16.99 -1.75 -1.68
C SER A 7 16.41 -3.03 -2.28
N TYR A 8 15.15 -2.95 -2.72
CA TYR A 8 14.47 -3.99 -3.47
C TYR A 8 14.41 -3.59 -4.95
N GLU A 9 15.05 -4.36 -5.81
CA GLU A 9 15.08 -4.12 -7.26
C GLU A 9 13.88 -4.80 -7.92
N ILE A 10 12.83 -4.03 -8.15
CA ILE A 10 11.53 -4.48 -8.65
C ILE A 10 11.43 -4.22 -10.16
N GLN A 11 10.92 -5.19 -10.92
CA GLN A 11 10.63 -4.97 -12.34
C GLN A 11 9.59 -3.85 -12.53
N LYS A 12 9.96 -2.83 -13.31
CA LYS A 12 9.07 -1.73 -13.69
C LYS A 12 8.41 -1.98 -15.05
N ASN A 13 9.15 -2.61 -15.95
CA ASN A 13 8.69 -3.12 -17.25
C ASN A 13 9.62 -4.26 -17.70
N GLU A 14 9.53 -4.70 -18.95
CA GLU A 14 10.33 -5.80 -19.48
C GLU A 14 11.85 -5.55 -19.49
N THR A 15 12.27 -4.29 -19.41
CA THR A 15 13.68 -3.89 -19.58
C THR A 15 14.26 -3.07 -18.43
N GLU A 16 13.40 -2.46 -17.60
CA GLU A 16 13.80 -1.53 -16.55
C GLU A 16 13.35 -2.02 -15.19
N LYS A 17 14.20 -1.78 -14.19
CA LYS A 17 13.91 -1.97 -12.77
C LYS A 17 13.78 -0.64 -12.05
N VAL A 18 13.11 -0.68 -10.90
CA VAL A 18 13.07 0.41 -9.93
C VAL A 18 13.52 -0.10 -8.56
N SER A 19 14.32 0.72 -7.87
CA SER A 19 14.85 0.40 -6.55
C SER A 19 13.97 1.01 -5.45
N ILE A 20 13.22 0.19 -4.72
CA ILE A 20 12.41 0.64 -3.57
C ILE A 20 13.21 0.45 -2.29
N LYS A 21 13.41 1.53 -1.53
CA LYS A 21 14.13 1.50 -0.26
C LYS A 21 13.20 1.16 0.89
N ILE A 22 13.54 0.16 1.69
CA ILE A 22 12.73 -0.31 2.82
C ILE A 22 13.60 -0.47 4.06
N ALA A 23 13.20 0.18 5.13
CA ALA A 23 13.68 -0.04 6.49
C ALA A 23 12.70 -0.92 7.26
N GLU A 24 13.23 -1.93 7.94
CA GLU A 24 12.51 -2.72 8.94
C GLU A 24 12.73 -2.05 10.30
N ALA A 25 12.00 -0.95 10.52
CA ALA A 25 12.06 -0.19 11.76
C ALA A 25 11.58 -1.02 12.95
N ARG A 26 11.93 -0.60 14.17
CA ARG A 26 11.44 -1.21 15.41
C ARG A 26 9.99 -0.82 15.67
N CYS A 27 9.10 -1.40 14.88
CA CYS A 27 7.66 -1.27 14.94
C CYS A 27 7.05 -2.67 15.02
N GLU A 28 5.94 -2.80 15.74
CA GLU A 28 5.26 -4.07 15.91
C GLU A 28 3.76 -3.84 16.12
N ALA A 29 2.95 -4.82 15.73
CA ALA A 29 1.56 -4.92 16.11
C ALA A 29 1.21 -6.39 16.28
N GLU A 30 0.38 -6.72 17.26
CA GLU A 30 -0.08 -8.11 17.51
C GLU A 30 1.06 -9.15 17.63
N ASN A 31 2.20 -8.75 18.20
CA ASN A 31 3.42 -9.55 18.33
C ASN A 31 4.12 -9.89 17.00
N LEU A 32 3.76 -9.22 15.91
CA LEU A 32 4.46 -9.30 14.63
C LEU A 32 5.33 -8.06 14.44
N PRO A 33 6.64 -8.23 14.24
CA PRO A 33 7.52 -7.12 13.92
C PRO A 33 7.30 -6.66 12.47
N LEU A 34 7.60 -5.39 12.20
CA LEU A 34 7.67 -4.86 10.84
C LEU A 34 8.75 -5.59 10.03
N THR A 35 8.32 -6.47 9.14
CA THR A 35 9.17 -7.33 8.29
C THR A 35 8.68 -7.33 6.86
N THR A 36 9.60 -7.46 5.91
CA THR A 36 9.27 -7.65 4.50
C THR A 36 9.07 -9.14 4.22
N TRP A 37 7.83 -9.56 4.04
CA TRP A 37 7.49 -10.97 3.77
C TRP A 37 7.60 -11.34 2.29
N ALA A 38 7.78 -12.63 1.99
CA ALA A 38 8.13 -13.10 0.65
C ALA A 38 7.08 -12.75 -0.42
N SER A 39 5.78 -12.85 -0.10
CA SER A 39 4.72 -12.52 -1.08
C SER A 39 4.70 -11.04 -1.41
N SER A 40 5.15 -10.16 -0.50
CA SER A 40 5.27 -8.73 -0.83
C SER A 40 6.31 -8.51 -1.94
N PHE A 41 7.44 -9.22 -1.92
CA PHE A 41 8.44 -9.14 -2.97
C PHE A 41 7.94 -9.77 -4.27
N VAL A 42 7.37 -10.98 -4.21
CA VAL A 42 6.83 -11.68 -5.38
C VAL A 42 5.73 -10.85 -6.06
N LEU A 43 4.79 -10.29 -5.29
CA LEU A 43 3.76 -9.43 -5.85
C LEU A 43 4.39 -8.20 -6.50
N SER A 44 5.27 -7.49 -5.78
CA SER A 44 5.94 -6.29 -6.29
C SER A 44 6.65 -6.54 -7.63
N ASP A 45 7.44 -7.61 -7.73
CA ASP A 45 8.21 -7.96 -8.92
C ASP A 45 7.35 -8.43 -10.10
N THR A 46 6.07 -8.76 -9.87
CA THR A 46 5.14 -9.20 -10.92
C THR A 46 4.15 -8.11 -11.36
N LEU A 47 4.06 -6.98 -10.65
CA LEU A 47 3.09 -5.90 -10.93
C LEU A 47 3.17 -5.35 -12.36
N TYR A 48 4.38 -5.28 -12.94
CA TYR A 48 4.58 -4.76 -14.31
C TYR A 48 3.88 -5.60 -15.38
N SER A 49 3.64 -6.88 -15.10
CA SER A 49 2.99 -7.81 -16.03
C SER A 49 1.45 -7.68 -16.01
N LEU A 50 0.90 -7.05 -14.96
CA LEU A 50 -0.53 -6.85 -14.80
C LEU A 50 -1.00 -5.68 -15.66
N LYS A 51 -1.97 -5.95 -16.54
CA LYS A 51 -2.54 -4.95 -17.44
C LYS A 51 -3.49 -4.02 -16.69
N ILE A 52 -2.94 -2.96 -16.09
CA ILE A 52 -3.69 -1.88 -15.43
C ILE A 52 -3.74 -0.67 -16.34
N ASP A 53 -4.94 -0.14 -16.59
CA ASP A 53 -5.12 1.11 -17.33
C ASP A 53 -4.77 2.30 -16.41
N ALA A 54 -3.54 2.80 -16.54
CA ALA A 54 -3.02 3.92 -15.76
C ALA A 54 -3.91 5.18 -15.87
N ALA A 55 -4.64 5.36 -16.97
CA ALA A 55 -5.57 6.49 -17.12
C ALA A 55 -6.76 6.40 -16.14
N LYS A 56 -7.09 5.20 -15.63
CA LYS A 56 -8.13 4.98 -14.61
C LYS A 56 -7.61 5.11 -13.17
N LEU A 57 -6.29 5.21 -12.99
CA LEU A 57 -5.68 5.45 -11.68
C LEU A 57 -5.51 6.94 -11.38
N ARG A 58 -5.59 7.80 -12.40
CA ARG A 58 -5.72 9.24 -12.22
C ARG A 58 -7.19 9.53 -11.90
N GLY A 59 -7.53 9.46 -10.62
CA GLY A 59 -8.88 9.67 -10.12
C GLY A 59 -9.42 11.06 -10.45
N ALA A 60 -10.72 11.27 -10.18
CA ALA A 60 -11.28 12.61 -10.19
C ALA A 60 -10.53 13.51 -9.18
N PRO A 61 -10.55 14.85 -9.30
CA PRO A 61 -9.87 15.74 -8.35
C PRO A 61 -10.24 15.51 -6.86
N GLN A 62 -11.41 14.92 -6.62
CA GLN A 62 -11.95 14.56 -5.30
C GLN A 62 -11.33 13.27 -4.72
N GLU A 63 -10.72 12.43 -5.56
CA GLU A 63 -10.20 11.11 -5.24
C GLU A 63 -8.67 11.19 -5.11
N GLU A 64 -8.20 11.47 -3.90
CA GLU A 64 -6.78 11.69 -3.62
C GLU A 64 -5.93 10.44 -3.90
N PHE A 65 -6.48 9.25 -3.65
CA PHE A 65 -5.82 7.95 -3.79
C PHE A 65 -6.68 7.00 -4.64
N SER A 66 -6.03 6.23 -5.51
CA SER A 66 -6.69 5.23 -6.38
C SER A 66 -6.24 3.81 -6.10
N ILE A 67 -5.13 3.64 -5.39
CA ILE A 67 -4.59 2.36 -4.92
C ILE A 67 -4.73 2.32 -3.39
N LEU A 68 -5.28 1.24 -2.86
CA LEU A 68 -5.28 0.92 -1.43
C LEU A 68 -4.46 -0.34 -1.22
N GLU A 69 -3.58 -0.35 -0.23
CA GLU A 69 -2.95 -1.57 0.25
C GLU A 69 -3.47 -1.90 1.65
N LEU A 70 -4.02 -3.11 1.81
CA LEU A 70 -4.50 -3.65 3.07
C LEU A 70 -3.39 -4.50 3.69
N GLY A 71 -3.01 -4.22 4.94
CA GLY A 71 -1.95 -4.97 5.62
C GLY A 71 -0.61 -4.77 4.92
N ALA A 72 -0.23 -3.51 4.71
CA ALA A 72 0.92 -3.12 3.89
C ALA A 72 2.26 -3.57 4.47
N GLY A 73 2.33 -3.85 5.78
CA GLY A 73 3.60 -4.09 6.49
C GLY A 73 4.61 -2.98 6.21
N THR A 74 5.66 -3.30 5.46
CA THR A 74 6.70 -2.34 5.08
C THR A 74 6.32 -1.38 3.96
N GLY A 75 5.23 -1.66 3.22
CA GLY A 75 4.75 -0.85 2.11
C GLY A 75 5.45 -1.13 0.78
N LEU A 76 6.28 -2.18 0.69
CA LEU A 76 7.02 -2.53 -0.52
C LEU A 76 6.08 -2.67 -1.74
N THR A 77 4.96 -3.37 -1.58
CA THR A 77 4.02 -3.63 -2.68
C THR A 77 3.27 -2.39 -3.11
N GLY A 78 2.69 -1.62 -2.19
CA GLY A 78 1.96 -0.41 -2.54
C GLY A 78 2.85 0.70 -3.10
N LEU A 79 4.08 0.88 -2.58
CA LEU A 79 5.05 1.80 -3.17
C LEU A 79 5.44 1.37 -4.59
N SER A 80 5.70 0.08 -4.80
CA SER A 80 6.00 -0.47 -6.13
C SER A 80 4.84 -0.21 -7.09
N ALA A 81 3.61 -0.51 -6.69
CA ALA A 81 2.41 -0.29 -7.50
C ALA A 81 2.22 1.18 -7.88
N ALA A 82 2.42 2.09 -6.92
CA ALA A 82 2.32 3.53 -7.14
C ALA A 82 3.29 3.99 -8.23
N VAL A 83 4.54 3.52 -8.17
CA VAL A 83 5.61 3.88 -9.12
C VAL A 83 5.44 3.22 -10.48
N ILE A 84 5.04 1.95 -10.52
CA ILE A 84 4.89 1.19 -11.76
C ILE A 84 3.68 1.66 -12.56
N TRP A 85 2.53 1.88 -11.88
CA TRP A 85 1.30 2.25 -12.56
C TRP A 85 1.00 3.75 -12.56
N GLY A 86 1.78 4.56 -11.82
CA GLY A 86 1.62 6.01 -11.76
C GLY A 86 0.33 6.48 -11.07
N GLY A 87 -0.16 5.70 -10.11
CA GLY A 87 -1.34 6.01 -9.29
C GLY A 87 -0.97 6.40 -7.87
N ASN A 88 -1.79 7.24 -7.23
CA ASN A 88 -1.59 7.59 -5.82
C ASN A 88 -2.03 6.45 -4.91
N ALA A 89 -1.22 6.13 -3.90
CA ALA A 89 -1.44 4.99 -3.02
C ALA A 89 -1.70 5.41 -1.56
N LEU A 90 -2.68 4.76 -0.94
CA LEU A 90 -2.92 4.79 0.50
C LEU A 90 -2.54 3.42 1.08
N LEU A 91 -1.51 3.39 1.91
CA LEU A 91 -0.96 2.17 2.50
C LEU A 91 -1.48 2.02 3.93
N THR A 92 -2.12 0.89 4.24
CA THR A 92 -2.82 0.75 5.52
C THR A 92 -2.32 -0.42 6.34
N GLU A 93 -2.26 -0.19 7.64
CA GLU A 93 -1.71 -1.13 8.63
C GLU A 93 -2.33 -0.87 10.01
N LEU A 94 -1.97 -1.71 10.98
CA LEU A 94 -2.29 -1.46 12.38
C LEU A 94 -1.48 -0.27 12.94
N PRO A 95 -2.01 0.47 13.93
CA PRO A 95 -1.35 1.68 14.46
C PRO A 95 0.11 1.50 14.88
N GLY A 96 0.48 0.31 15.38
CA GLY A 96 1.85 0.00 15.81
C GLY A 96 2.87 -0.11 14.66
N ILE A 97 2.41 -0.38 13.43
CA ILE A 97 3.25 -0.51 12.23
C ILE A 97 3.33 0.80 11.43
N VAL A 98 2.26 1.61 11.44
CA VAL A 98 2.15 2.85 10.65
C VAL A 98 3.38 3.78 10.74
N PRO A 99 4.05 3.99 11.90
CA PRO A 99 5.25 4.83 11.94
C PRO A 99 6.42 4.30 11.07
N GLY A 100 6.63 2.99 11.04
CA GLY A 100 7.65 2.37 10.20
C GLY A 100 7.27 2.38 8.72
N LEU A 101 5.97 2.24 8.42
CA LEU A 101 5.44 2.40 7.08
C LEU A 101 5.62 3.84 6.54
N GLN A 102 5.35 4.87 7.37
CA GLN A 102 5.60 6.27 7.01
C GLN A 102 7.08 6.51 6.72
N MET A 103 7.98 5.96 7.55
CA MET A 103 9.42 6.04 7.30
C MET A 103 9.81 5.48 5.94
N ASN A 104 9.19 4.38 5.50
CA ASN A 104 9.44 3.80 4.18
C ASN A 104 8.88 4.65 3.04
N ILE A 105 7.75 5.34 3.23
CA ILE A 105 7.29 6.35 2.28
C ILE A 105 8.33 7.49 2.16
N ASP A 106 8.80 8.00 3.30
CA ASP A 106 9.77 9.11 3.36
C ASP A 106 11.10 8.74 2.69
N LEU A 107 11.57 7.49 2.86
CA LEU A 107 12.79 6.98 2.20
C LEU A 107 12.71 6.99 0.67
N ASN A 108 11.51 7.03 0.10
CA ASN A 108 11.26 7.02 -1.35
C ASN A 108 10.65 8.35 -1.85
N GLU A 109 10.63 9.40 -1.02
CA GLU A 109 9.95 10.66 -1.33
C GLU A 109 10.45 11.31 -2.63
N ASP A 110 11.77 11.32 -2.87
CA ASP A 110 12.36 11.89 -4.09
C ASP A 110 11.87 11.19 -5.36
N MET A 111 11.75 9.86 -5.32
CA MET A 111 11.25 9.07 -6.44
C MET A 111 9.75 9.33 -6.68
N LEU A 112 8.97 9.38 -5.61
CA LEU A 112 7.54 9.68 -5.67
C LEU A 112 7.30 11.09 -6.26
N LYS A 113 8.07 12.09 -5.81
CA LYS A 113 8.05 13.45 -6.35
C LYS A 113 8.42 13.50 -7.83
N ALA A 114 9.48 12.81 -8.24
CA ALA A 114 9.91 12.75 -9.64
C ALA A 114 8.84 12.12 -10.55
N GLY A 115 8.06 11.17 -10.04
CA GLY A 115 6.93 10.55 -10.74
C GLY A 115 5.62 11.34 -10.68
N ASN A 116 5.56 12.46 -9.93
CA ASN A 116 4.32 13.16 -9.57
C ASN A 116 3.27 12.20 -8.96
N ILE A 117 3.73 11.32 -8.09
CA ILE A 117 2.95 10.30 -7.38
C ILE A 117 2.88 10.68 -5.90
N LYS A 118 1.72 10.46 -5.28
CA LYS A 118 1.56 10.57 -3.83
C LYS A 118 1.43 9.18 -3.20
N ALA A 119 2.14 8.98 -2.10
CA ALA A 119 1.88 7.88 -1.19
C ALA A 119 1.61 8.46 0.20
N ALA A 120 0.63 7.91 0.90
CA ALA A 120 0.36 8.20 2.30
C ALA A 120 0.08 6.89 3.03
N CYS A 121 0.20 6.90 4.35
CA CYS A 121 -0.21 5.76 5.16
C CYS A 121 -1.13 6.16 6.31
N GLY A 122 -1.92 5.21 6.79
CA GLY A 122 -2.79 5.41 7.93
C GLY A 122 -3.23 4.10 8.57
N ALA A 123 -3.80 4.22 9.76
CA ALA A 123 -4.36 3.08 10.47
C ALA A 123 -5.71 2.67 9.85
N LEU A 124 -5.89 1.38 9.62
CA LEU A 124 -7.16 0.80 9.17
C LEU A 124 -7.47 -0.46 9.97
N ASP A 125 -8.62 -0.48 10.63
CA ASP A 125 -9.18 -1.68 11.25
C ASP A 125 -10.11 -2.36 10.25
N TRP A 126 -9.84 -3.63 9.92
CA TRP A 126 -10.66 -4.39 8.98
C TRP A 126 -12.07 -4.73 9.51
N ASN A 127 -12.32 -4.57 10.80
CA ASN A 127 -13.68 -4.63 11.36
C ASN A 127 -14.50 -3.38 10.98
N SER A 128 -13.84 -2.26 10.68
CA SER A 128 -14.44 -0.99 10.29
C SER A 128 -13.69 -0.36 9.09
N PRO A 129 -13.64 -1.05 7.93
CA PRO A 129 -12.72 -0.70 6.87
C PRO A 129 -13.13 0.55 6.08
N GLU A 130 -14.26 1.19 6.42
CA GLU A 130 -14.83 2.35 5.73
C GLU A 130 -14.05 3.67 5.99
N VAL A 131 -13.15 3.69 6.98
CA VAL A 131 -12.40 4.90 7.37
C VAL A 131 -10.94 4.57 7.67
N VAL A 132 -10.02 5.32 7.05
CA VAL A 132 -8.59 5.31 7.39
C VAL A 132 -8.26 6.54 8.22
N HIS A 133 -7.46 6.35 9.27
CA HIS A 133 -6.95 7.43 10.11
C HIS A 133 -5.51 7.75 9.76
N ILE A 134 -5.27 8.93 9.19
CA ILE A 134 -3.95 9.41 8.76
C ILE A 134 -3.45 10.45 9.75
N SER A 135 -2.35 10.15 10.44
CA SER A 135 -1.66 11.12 11.30
C SER A 135 -1.09 12.27 10.46
N GLN A 136 -1.30 13.50 10.92
CA GLN A 136 -0.82 14.70 10.28
C GLN A 136 0.41 15.27 11.03
N PRO A 137 1.30 16.03 10.34
CA PRO A 137 2.48 16.63 10.97
C PRO A 137 2.16 17.60 12.12
N ASP A 138 0.97 18.19 12.13
CA ASP A 138 0.49 19.10 13.19
C ASP A 138 -0.04 18.36 14.44
N GLY A 139 0.06 17.03 14.46
CA GLY A 139 -0.44 16.17 15.53
C GLY A 139 -1.94 15.85 15.43
N THR A 140 -2.65 16.36 14.42
CA THR A 140 -4.05 16.01 14.18
C THR A 140 -4.19 14.69 13.43
N THR A 141 -5.41 14.16 13.37
CA THR A 141 -5.74 12.97 12.58
C THR A 141 -6.75 13.34 11.51
N LYS A 142 -6.41 13.08 10.24
CA LYS A 142 -7.32 13.20 9.10
C LYS A 142 -7.99 11.85 8.87
N SER A 143 -9.32 11.84 8.88
CA SER A 143 -10.10 10.66 8.51
C SER A 143 -10.39 10.68 7.01
N VAL A 144 -10.07 9.59 6.31
CA VAL A 144 -10.33 9.42 4.88
C VAL A 144 -11.35 8.31 4.70
N SER A 145 -12.47 8.60 4.04
CA SER A 145 -13.44 7.58 3.66
C SER A 145 -12.84 6.68 2.58
N THR A 146 -12.90 5.37 2.79
CA THR A 146 -12.43 4.36 1.82
C THR A 146 -13.56 3.79 0.97
N LYS A 147 -14.81 4.00 1.38
CA LYS A 147 -16.00 3.36 0.82
C LYS A 147 -16.10 3.54 -0.70
N GLY A 148 -15.93 2.44 -1.43
CA GLY A 148 -15.95 2.40 -2.89
C GLY A 148 -14.93 3.33 -3.59
N GLY A 149 -13.90 3.77 -2.89
CA GLY A 149 -12.99 4.83 -3.35
C GLY A 149 -11.92 4.35 -4.33
N PHE A 150 -11.50 3.08 -4.23
CA PHE A 150 -10.25 2.63 -4.85
C PHE A 150 -10.45 1.80 -6.11
N SER A 151 -9.69 2.12 -7.15
CA SER A 151 -9.64 1.33 -8.39
C SER A 151 -8.85 0.04 -8.19
N ILE A 152 -7.81 0.07 -7.37
CA ILE A 152 -6.98 -1.10 -7.07
C ILE A 152 -6.92 -1.31 -5.56
N ILE A 153 -7.11 -2.56 -5.14
CA ILE A 153 -6.78 -3.02 -3.79
C ILE A 153 -5.68 -4.07 -3.88
N LEU A 154 -4.65 -3.91 -3.06
CA LEU A 154 -3.52 -4.83 -2.92
C LEU A 154 -3.53 -5.46 -1.53
N ALA A 155 -3.09 -6.71 -1.44
CA ALA A 155 -2.80 -7.38 -0.18
C ALA A 155 -1.72 -8.45 -0.42
N ALA A 156 -0.69 -8.50 0.43
CA ALA A 156 0.38 -9.48 0.36
C ALA A 156 0.63 -10.09 1.75
N ASP A 157 0.62 -11.42 1.87
CA ASP A 157 0.87 -12.14 3.14
C ASP A 157 -0.07 -11.71 4.29
N THR A 158 -1.32 -11.41 3.99
CA THR A 158 -2.29 -10.88 4.97
C THR A 158 -3.12 -11.94 5.70
N MET A 159 -3.17 -13.18 5.23
CA MET A 159 -4.07 -14.23 5.74
C MET A 159 -3.33 -15.27 6.58
N TYR A 160 -3.08 -14.98 7.86
CA TYR A 160 -2.35 -15.88 8.77
C TYR A 160 -3.13 -16.28 10.02
N THR A 161 -4.39 -15.85 10.15
CA THR A 161 -5.35 -16.30 11.16
C THR A 161 -6.64 -16.76 10.48
N GLU A 162 -7.48 -17.51 11.21
CA GLU A 162 -8.74 -18.06 10.66
C GLU A 162 -9.76 -16.98 10.27
N ASP A 163 -9.72 -15.82 10.90
CA ASP A 163 -10.67 -14.72 10.66
C ASP A 163 -10.27 -13.85 9.45
N HIS A 164 -8.99 -13.84 9.07
CA HIS A 164 -8.47 -12.93 8.04
C HIS A 164 -9.11 -13.08 6.64
N PRO A 165 -9.45 -14.29 6.15
CA PRO A 165 -10.11 -14.42 4.86
C PRO A 165 -11.44 -13.65 4.80
N GLU A 166 -12.26 -13.71 5.86
CA GLU A 166 -13.55 -13.01 5.92
C GLU A 166 -13.32 -11.49 6.04
N LEU A 167 -12.48 -11.06 6.99
CA LEU A 167 -12.15 -9.65 7.20
C LEU A 167 -11.56 -8.97 5.96
N LEU A 168 -10.66 -9.66 5.25
CA LEU A 168 -10.05 -9.16 4.02
C LEU A 168 -11.07 -9.07 2.89
N SER A 169 -11.90 -10.10 2.70
CA SER A 169 -12.97 -10.10 1.69
C SER A 169 -13.96 -8.96 1.90
N ASP A 170 -14.38 -8.73 3.15
CA ASP A 170 -15.31 -7.66 3.50
C ASP A 170 -14.69 -6.28 3.29
N SER A 171 -13.44 -6.11 3.71
CA SER A 171 -12.67 -4.89 3.46
C SER A 171 -12.55 -4.59 1.96
N ILE A 172 -12.23 -5.59 1.15
CA ILE A 172 -12.19 -5.45 -0.32
C ILE A 172 -13.58 -5.06 -0.85
N ALA A 173 -14.64 -5.75 -0.44
CA ALA A 173 -16.00 -5.49 -0.93
C ALA A 173 -16.49 -4.08 -0.60
N LYS A 174 -16.09 -3.52 0.54
CA LYS A 174 -16.46 -2.18 1.00
C LYS A 174 -15.60 -1.08 0.37
N CYS A 175 -14.30 -1.32 0.19
CA CYS A 175 -13.36 -0.31 -0.30
C CYS A 175 -13.25 -0.26 -1.83
N LEU A 176 -13.50 -1.38 -2.52
CA LEU A 176 -13.29 -1.47 -3.97
C LEU A 176 -14.37 -0.71 -4.73
N ARG A 177 -13.95 0.15 -5.64
CA ARG A 177 -14.83 0.86 -6.57
C ARG A 177 -15.64 -0.12 -7.39
N ARG A 178 -16.93 0.19 -7.58
CA ARG A 178 -17.81 -0.55 -8.49
C ARG A 178 -17.59 -0.07 -9.92
N ALA A 179 -16.54 -0.57 -10.56
CA ALA A 179 -16.24 -0.28 -11.95
C ALA A 179 -15.61 -1.48 -12.69
N PRO A 180 -15.83 -1.65 -14.01
CA PRO A 180 -15.30 -2.79 -14.76
C PRO A 180 -13.77 -2.89 -14.80
N HIS A 181 -13.06 -1.80 -14.52
CA HIS A 181 -11.60 -1.75 -14.45
C HIS A 181 -11.05 -1.97 -13.03
N ALA A 182 -11.89 -1.97 -12.00
CA ALA A 182 -11.43 -2.08 -10.63
C ALA A 182 -11.01 -3.52 -10.31
N ARG A 183 -9.89 -3.70 -9.60
CA ARG A 183 -9.32 -5.03 -9.29
C ARG A 183 -8.86 -5.11 -7.84
N ALA A 184 -9.07 -6.25 -7.23
CA ALA A 184 -8.33 -6.66 -6.03
C ALA A 184 -7.26 -7.67 -6.47
N ILE A 185 -6.01 -7.46 -6.03
CA ILE A 185 -4.87 -8.31 -6.36
C ILE A 185 -4.26 -8.76 -5.04
N ILE A 186 -4.28 -10.07 -4.82
CA ILE A 186 -3.85 -10.69 -3.57
C ILE A 186 -2.71 -11.64 -3.90
N CYS A 187 -1.65 -11.60 -3.10
CA CYS A 187 -0.58 -12.59 -3.13
C CYS A 187 -0.44 -13.23 -1.76
N HIS A 188 -0.49 -14.56 -1.74
CA HIS A 188 -0.38 -15.37 -0.55
C HIS A 188 0.39 -16.66 -0.92
N PRO A 189 1.09 -17.31 0.04
CA PRO A 189 1.85 -18.53 -0.23
C PRO A 189 0.98 -19.71 -0.67
#